data_AF-A0A537SH72-F1
#
_entry.id   AF-A0A537SH72-F1
#
_cell.length_a   1.000
_cell.length_b   1.000
_cell.length_c   1.000
_cell.angle_alpha   90.00
_cell.angle_beta   90.00
_cell.angle_gamma   90.00
#
_symmetry.space_group_name_H-M   'P 1'
#
loop_
_entity.id
_entity.type
_entity.pdbx_description
1 polymer ?
#
loop_
_entity_poly.entity_id
_entity_poly.type
_entity_poly.pdbx_seq_one_letter_code
_entity_poly.pdbx_strand_id
1 'polypeptide(L)'
;MTFDEWDACIAATGCSYRPSDQNWGRGKQPVLNISWDDAKEYVGWLSRKTGRSYRLLSEAEREYVTRAGTSSAYWWGDNFTALQANSAYQIDHSQPMSAKTVPVNSFSPNPWGFFQVHGNVYDWVEDCENDNYKLFWGGEQKFSGMKRPVRGDVRDHTFLGYPYRCGGEGHGRQRKKG
;
A
#
# COMPACT_ATOMS: atom_id res chain seq x y z
N MET A 1 1.38 -6.57 5.65
CA MET A 1 1.36 -8.00 5.33
C MET A 1 2.69 -8.39 4.69
N THR A 2 3.37 -9.40 5.20
CA THR A 2 4.68 -9.88 4.72
C THR A 2 4.56 -11.13 3.86
N PHE A 3 5.61 -11.47 3.13
CA PHE A 3 5.69 -12.75 2.41
C PHE A 3 5.61 -13.95 3.35
N ASP A 4 6.18 -13.90 4.56
CA ASP A 4 6.04 -14.98 5.56
C ASP A 4 4.57 -15.24 5.91
N GLU A 5 3.82 -14.16 6.16
CA GLU A 5 2.40 -14.24 6.51
C GLU A 5 1.57 -14.76 5.33
N TRP A 6 1.86 -14.28 4.11
CA TRP A 6 1.22 -14.76 2.89
C TRP A 6 1.52 -16.23 2.62
N ASP A 7 2.77 -16.65 2.77
CA ASP A 7 3.20 -18.03 2.56
C ASP A 7 2.55 -18.98 3.59
N ALA A 8 2.29 -18.51 4.82
CA ALA A 8 1.48 -19.24 5.79
C ALA A 8 0.01 -19.40 5.34
N CYS A 9 -0.56 -18.43 4.63
CA CYS A 9 -1.88 -18.54 4.03
C CYS A 9 -1.90 -19.59 2.91
N ILE A 10 -0.90 -19.56 2.02
CA ILE A 10 -0.72 -20.52 0.93
C ILE A 10 -0.55 -21.95 1.47
N ALA A 11 0.31 -22.14 2.47
CA ALA A 11 0.57 -23.44 3.08
C ALA A 11 -0.69 -24.03 3.77
N ALA A 12 -1.56 -23.16 4.28
CA ALA A 12 -2.84 -23.55 4.87
C ALA A 12 -3.98 -23.68 3.85
N THR A 13 -3.69 -23.63 2.54
CA THR A 13 -4.69 -23.62 1.46
C THR A 13 -5.75 -22.51 1.58
N GLY A 14 -5.38 -21.44 2.27
CA GLY A 14 -6.25 -20.29 2.54
C GLY A 14 -6.20 -19.21 1.49
N CYS A 15 -5.10 -19.17 0.73
CA CYS A 15 -4.87 -18.27 -0.39
C CYS A 15 -4.54 -19.12 -1.62
N SER A 16 -5.00 -18.70 -2.79
CA SER A 16 -4.86 -19.45 -4.04
C SER A 16 -3.70 -18.99 -4.91
N TYR A 17 -3.19 -17.78 -4.69
CA TYR A 17 -2.17 -17.15 -5.53
C TYR A 17 -0.84 -16.96 -4.81
N ARG A 18 0.25 -17.47 -5.42
CA ARG A 18 1.62 -17.26 -4.94
C ARG A 18 2.32 -16.16 -5.78
N PRO A 19 2.40 -14.92 -5.30
CA PRO A 19 3.06 -13.85 -6.03
C PRO A 19 4.57 -14.06 -6.13
N SER A 20 5.12 -13.66 -7.30
CA SER A 20 6.56 -13.45 -7.48
C SER A 20 7.03 -12.31 -6.60
N ASP A 21 8.23 -12.45 -6.02
CA ASP A 21 8.92 -11.42 -5.24
C ASP A 21 9.78 -10.49 -6.11
N GLN A 22 9.71 -10.62 -7.44
CA GLN A 22 10.52 -9.87 -8.41
C GLN A 22 12.05 -10.00 -8.20
N ASN A 23 12.52 -11.06 -7.53
CA ASN A 23 13.90 -11.20 -7.06
C ASN A 23 14.33 -10.07 -6.08
N TRP A 24 13.37 -9.44 -5.40
CA TRP A 24 13.63 -8.43 -4.37
C TRP A 24 13.77 -9.05 -2.98
N GLY A 25 13.30 -10.29 -2.79
CA GLY A 25 13.37 -11.02 -1.53
C GLY A 25 11.99 -11.29 -0.92
N ARG A 26 11.92 -12.38 -0.15
CA ARG A 26 10.72 -12.81 0.61
C ARG A 26 10.91 -12.56 2.11
N GLY A 27 10.24 -13.33 2.96
CA GLY A 27 10.39 -13.23 4.40
C GLY A 27 9.61 -12.06 4.98
N LYS A 28 10.32 -11.19 5.71
CA LYS A 28 9.78 -9.98 6.37
C LYS A 28 9.53 -8.80 5.43
N GLN A 29 9.78 -8.94 4.14
CA GLN A 29 9.39 -7.94 3.15
C GLN A 29 7.87 -7.99 2.92
N PRO A 30 7.24 -6.85 2.57
CA PRO A 30 5.83 -6.84 2.24
C PRO A 30 5.54 -7.75 1.05
N VAL A 31 4.40 -8.44 1.10
CA VAL A 31 3.88 -9.12 -0.09
C VAL A 31 3.49 -8.07 -1.13
N LEU A 32 3.79 -8.33 -2.39
CA LEU A 32 3.52 -7.45 -3.52
C LEU A 32 2.94 -8.26 -4.69
N ASN A 33 2.52 -7.59 -5.76
CA ASN A 33 1.89 -8.21 -6.94
C ASN A 33 0.59 -8.98 -6.65
N ILE A 34 -0.16 -8.63 -5.60
CA ILE A 34 -1.47 -9.23 -5.28
C ILE A 34 -2.60 -8.31 -5.73
N SER A 35 -3.72 -8.87 -6.18
CA SER A 35 -4.93 -8.11 -6.45
C SER A 35 -5.69 -7.80 -5.16
N TRP A 36 -6.68 -6.91 -5.26
CA TRP A 36 -7.63 -6.66 -4.18
C TRP A 36 -8.38 -7.95 -3.79
N ASP A 37 -8.83 -8.74 -4.76
CA ASP A 37 -9.51 -10.02 -4.51
C ASP A 37 -8.61 -11.02 -3.76
N ASP A 38 -7.32 -11.09 -4.10
CA ASP A 38 -6.38 -11.92 -3.34
C ASP A 38 -6.27 -11.42 -1.88
N ALA A 39 -6.21 -10.10 -1.68
CA ALA A 39 -6.18 -9.51 -0.34
C ALA A 39 -7.46 -9.83 0.46
N LYS A 40 -8.63 -9.87 -0.20
CA LYS A 40 -9.89 -10.32 0.40
C LYS A 40 -9.87 -11.80 0.76
N GLU A 41 -9.28 -12.64 -0.08
CA GLU A 41 -9.09 -14.06 0.20
C GLU A 41 -8.26 -14.24 1.50
N TYR A 42 -7.17 -13.48 1.62
CA TYR A 42 -6.31 -13.49 2.80
C TYR A 42 -7.05 -13.07 4.08
N VAL A 43 -7.75 -11.93 4.10
CA VAL A 43 -8.46 -11.49 5.32
C VAL A 43 -9.60 -12.45 5.67
N GLY A 44 -10.23 -13.07 4.68
CA GLY A 44 -11.22 -14.13 4.89
C GLY A 44 -10.61 -15.37 5.53
N TRP A 45 -9.46 -15.83 5.05
CA TRP A 45 -8.72 -16.93 5.66
C TRP A 45 -8.28 -16.59 7.09
N LEU A 46 -7.69 -15.41 7.30
CA LEU A 46 -7.22 -14.98 8.61
C LEU A 46 -8.38 -14.94 9.61
N SER A 47 -9.55 -14.46 9.18
CA SER A 47 -10.75 -14.43 10.01
C SER A 47 -11.18 -15.81 10.47
N ARG A 48 -11.22 -16.79 9.54
CA ARG A 48 -11.53 -18.18 9.87
C ARG A 48 -10.48 -18.80 10.79
N LYS A 49 -9.19 -18.54 10.52
CA LYS A 49 -8.07 -19.13 11.26
C LYS A 49 -8.03 -18.68 12.72
N THR A 50 -8.37 -17.43 13.01
CA THR A 50 -8.29 -16.90 14.39
C THR A 50 -9.64 -16.78 15.08
N GLY A 51 -10.76 -17.02 14.39
CA GLY A 51 -12.11 -16.76 14.90
C GLY A 51 -12.41 -15.28 15.16
N ARG A 52 -11.70 -14.35 14.50
CA ARG A 52 -11.92 -12.89 14.62
C ARG A 52 -12.35 -12.33 13.28
N SER A 53 -13.01 -11.17 13.28
CA SER A 53 -13.35 -10.49 12.04
C SER A 53 -12.19 -9.62 11.56
N TYR A 54 -11.65 -9.90 10.37
CA TYR A 54 -10.69 -9.05 9.66
C TYR A 54 -11.27 -8.60 8.33
N ARG A 55 -10.88 -7.38 7.93
CA ARG A 55 -11.20 -6.76 6.64
C ARG A 55 -10.05 -5.84 6.23
N LEU A 56 -10.11 -5.33 5.00
CA LEU A 56 -9.26 -4.20 4.63
C LEU A 56 -9.72 -2.96 5.38
N LEU A 57 -8.78 -2.05 5.64
CA LEU A 57 -9.09 -0.73 6.18
C LEU A 57 -9.89 0.06 5.14
N SER A 58 -10.75 0.97 5.60
CA SER A 58 -11.19 2.04 4.72
C SER A 58 -10.04 3.01 4.44
N GLU A 59 -10.18 3.82 3.40
CA GLU A 59 -9.25 4.92 3.08
C GLU A 59 -9.10 5.87 4.28
N ALA A 60 -10.23 6.25 4.89
CA ALA A 60 -10.24 7.12 6.06
C ALA A 60 -9.54 6.50 7.27
N GLU A 61 -9.74 5.20 7.51
CA GLU A 61 -9.03 4.48 8.57
C GLU A 61 -7.53 4.39 8.28
N ARG A 62 -7.15 4.15 7.02
CA ARG A 62 -5.74 4.10 6.61
C ARG A 62 -5.07 5.45 6.83
N GLU A 63 -5.72 6.56 6.49
CA GLU A 63 -5.21 7.91 6.76
C GLU A 63 -5.12 8.20 8.26
N TYR A 64 -6.14 7.82 9.05
CA TYR A 64 -6.13 7.99 10.49
C TYR A 64 -4.95 7.27 11.14
N VAL A 65 -4.70 6.02 10.72
CA VAL A 65 -3.53 5.24 11.13
C VAL A 65 -2.23 5.91 10.67
N THR A 66 -2.14 6.38 9.42
CA THR A 66 -0.95 7.09 8.91
C THR A 66 -0.58 8.29 9.80
N ARG A 67 -1.58 9.12 10.10
CA ARG A 67 -1.39 10.38 10.84
C ARG A 67 -1.03 10.15 12.29
N ALA A 68 -1.61 9.14 12.94
CA ALA A 68 -1.37 8.83 14.35
C ALA A 68 -1.40 10.08 15.26
N GLY A 69 -2.37 10.96 15.04
CA GLY A 69 -2.58 12.20 15.80
C GLY A 69 -1.86 13.45 15.27
N THR A 70 -1.07 13.36 14.19
CA THR A 70 -0.41 14.53 13.60
C THR A 70 -1.24 15.21 12.51
N SER A 71 -1.00 16.51 12.31
CA SER A 71 -1.61 17.33 11.25
C SER A 71 -0.67 17.65 10.09
N SER A 72 0.62 17.34 10.23
CA SER A 72 1.69 17.60 9.25
C SER A 72 1.57 16.75 7.97
N ALA A 73 2.44 17.00 7.00
CA ALA A 73 2.47 16.21 5.76
C ALA A 73 2.79 14.72 6.01
N TYR A 74 3.75 14.47 6.89
CA TYR A 74 4.19 13.16 7.37
C TYR A 74 4.08 13.11 8.89
N TRP A 75 4.03 11.92 9.50
CA TRP A 75 4.00 11.83 10.96
C TRP A 75 5.23 12.45 11.64
N TRP A 76 6.35 12.57 10.92
CA TRP A 76 7.61 13.16 11.40
C TRP A 76 7.78 14.66 11.07
N GLY A 77 6.80 15.30 10.41
CA GLY A 77 6.87 16.71 10.02
C GLY A 77 6.47 16.96 8.58
N ASP A 78 6.84 18.12 8.03
CA ASP A 78 6.36 18.57 6.72
C ASP A 78 7.28 18.25 5.55
N ASN A 79 8.53 17.90 5.83
CA ASN A 79 9.55 17.63 4.83
C ASN A 79 9.79 16.13 4.68
N PHE A 80 9.85 15.66 3.44
CA PHE A 80 10.27 14.30 3.15
C PHE A 80 11.78 14.14 3.32
N THR A 81 12.22 13.00 3.84
CA THR A 81 13.61 12.56 3.77
C THR A 81 13.68 11.06 3.58
N ALA A 82 14.60 10.62 2.71
CA ALA A 82 14.86 9.22 2.43
C ALA A 82 15.32 8.42 3.67
N LEU A 83 15.67 9.09 4.76
CA LEU A 83 16.02 8.46 6.04
C LEU A 83 14.81 7.92 6.81
N GLN A 84 13.59 8.32 6.44
CA GLN A 84 12.38 8.04 7.24
C GLN A 84 11.36 7.13 6.54
N ALA A 85 11.49 6.91 5.23
CA ALA A 85 10.68 5.95 4.51
C ALA A 85 11.38 5.43 3.25
N ASN A 86 11.06 4.18 2.87
CA ASN A 86 11.42 3.65 1.57
C ASN A 86 10.48 4.23 0.51
N SER A 87 10.96 5.09 -0.37
CA SER A 87 10.16 5.60 -1.49
C SER A 87 11.00 5.64 -2.75
N ALA A 88 10.34 5.36 -3.88
CA ALA A 88 10.93 5.54 -5.20
C ALA A 88 11.16 7.02 -5.52
N TYR A 89 10.48 7.93 -4.81
CA TYR A 89 10.63 9.37 -4.96
C TYR A 89 11.70 9.92 -3.99
N GLN A 90 12.97 9.75 -4.36
CA GLN A 90 14.04 10.48 -3.69
C GLN A 90 14.21 11.86 -4.35
N ILE A 91 14.03 12.93 -3.56
CA ILE A 91 14.32 14.31 -4.00
C ILE A 91 15.83 14.48 -4.24
N ASP A 92 16.65 13.64 -3.60
CA ASP A 92 18.10 13.59 -3.76
C ASP A 92 18.52 12.38 -4.60
N HIS A 93 18.96 12.63 -5.84
CA HIS A 93 19.46 11.63 -6.77
C HIS A 93 20.87 11.10 -6.40
N SER A 94 21.48 11.60 -5.32
CA SER A 94 22.82 11.18 -4.88
C SER A 94 22.83 9.83 -4.14
N GLN A 95 21.68 9.37 -3.68
CA GLN A 95 21.53 8.05 -3.05
C GLN A 95 21.03 7.02 -4.06
N PRO A 96 21.56 5.78 -4.05
CA PRO A 96 21.10 4.76 -4.96
C PRO A 96 19.61 4.52 -4.76
N MET A 97 18.84 4.66 -5.85
CA MET A 97 17.43 4.29 -5.91
C MET A 97 17.30 2.82 -5.52
N SER A 98 16.87 2.53 -4.29
CA SER A 98 16.36 1.20 -3.97
C SER A 98 14.97 1.10 -4.59
N ALA A 99 14.90 0.66 -5.84
CA ALA A 99 13.64 0.27 -6.46
C ALA A 99 12.99 -0.96 -5.77
N LYS A 100 13.62 -1.49 -4.71
CA LYS A 100 13.22 -2.71 -4.02
C LYS A 100 12.51 -2.38 -2.71
N THR A 101 11.60 -3.26 -2.32
CA THR A 101 11.04 -3.24 -0.99
C THR A 101 12.10 -3.60 0.05
N VAL A 102 11.83 -3.22 1.29
CA VAL A 102 12.66 -3.53 2.46
C VAL A 102 11.82 -4.26 3.51
N PRO A 103 12.43 -4.93 4.50
CA PRO A 103 11.70 -5.49 5.64
C PRO A 103 10.77 -4.47 6.29
N VAL A 104 9.59 -4.90 6.73
CA VAL A 104 8.53 -3.99 7.21
C VAL A 104 8.94 -3.13 8.41
N ASN A 105 9.97 -3.48 9.17
CA ASN A 105 10.45 -2.71 10.32
C ASN A 105 11.74 -1.90 10.05
N SER A 106 12.06 -1.63 8.77
CA SER A 106 13.32 -0.95 8.41
C SER A 106 13.39 0.55 8.73
N PHE A 107 12.23 1.19 8.97
CA PHE A 107 12.13 2.62 9.30
C PHE A 107 11.37 2.80 10.63
N SER A 108 11.54 3.93 11.29
CA SER A 108 10.84 4.23 12.55
C SER A 108 9.31 4.12 12.40
N PRO A 109 8.62 3.57 13.40
CA PRO A 109 7.16 3.58 13.39
C PRO A 109 6.63 4.99 13.67
N ASN A 110 5.37 5.21 13.30
CA ASN A 110 4.65 6.41 13.71
C ASN A 110 4.35 6.40 15.23
N PRO A 111 3.79 7.49 15.81
CA PRO A 111 3.51 7.58 17.25
C PRO A 111 2.62 6.48 17.85
N TRP A 112 1.88 5.72 17.04
CA TRP A 112 1.06 4.59 17.49
C TRP A 112 1.75 3.22 17.30
N GLY A 113 2.98 3.19 16.81
CA GLY A 113 3.74 1.96 16.61
C GLY A 113 3.55 1.31 15.23
N PHE A 114 2.90 1.98 14.26
CA PHE A 114 2.74 1.45 12.91
C PHE A 114 3.93 1.78 12.00
N PHE A 115 4.45 0.77 11.33
CA PHE A 115 5.60 0.87 10.43
C PHE A 115 5.19 1.10 8.97
N GLN A 116 6.07 1.71 8.18
CA GLN A 116 5.94 1.89 6.73
C GLN A 116 4.64 2.58 6.28
N VAL A 117 4.01 3.37 7.14
CA VAL A 117 2.73 4.02 6.80
C VAL A 117 2.84 5.06 5.66
N HIS A 118 4.06 5.45 5.30
CA HIS A 118 4.38 6.44 4.26
C HIS A 118 5.20 5.88 3.07
N GLY A 119 5.46 4.56 2.97
CA GLY A 119 6.28 4.02 1.89
C GLY A 119 6.33 2.50 1.81
N ASN A 120 7.38 1.98 1.17
CA ASN A 120 7.66 0.57 0.88
C ASN A 120 6.75 -0.04 -0.20
N VAL A 121 5.44 -0.11 0.04
CA VAL A 121 4.44 -0.59 -0.91
C VAL A 121 3.14 0.21 -0.77
N TYR A 122 2.29 0.14 -1.79
CA TYR A 122 0.92 0.60 -1.70
C TYR A 122 0.06 -0.40 -0.92
N ASP A 123 -0.91 0.10 -0.16
CA ASP A 123 -1.87 -0.70 0.60
C ASP A 123 -3.24 -0.72 -0.08
N TRP A 124 -3.82 -1.90 -0.24
CA TRP A 124 -5.22 -2.04 -0.65
C TRP A 124 -6.16 -1.59 0.48
N VAL A 125 -7.15 -0.77 0.14
CA VAL A 125 -8.25 -0.34 1.01
C VAL A 125 -9.59 -0.89 0.52
N GLU A 126 -10.61 -0.86 1.37
CA GLU A 126 -11.94 -1.36 1.07
C GLU A 126 -12.71 -0.44 0.12
N ASP A 127 -12.42 0.86 0.14
CA ASP A 127 -13.14 1.89 -0.61
C ASP A 127 -12.97 1.75 -2.12
N CYS A 128 -14.06 2.09 -2.81
CA CYS A 128 -14.11 2.20 -4.25
C CYS A 128 -13.58 3.54 -4.72
N GLU A 129 -12.94 3.55 -5.89
CA GLU A 129 -12.62 4.81 -6.57
C GLU A 129 -13.92 5.61 -6.81
N ASN A 130 -13.90 6.91 -6.48
CA ASN A 130 -15.03 7.80 -6.64
C ASN A 130 -14.57 9.04 -7.42
N ASP A 131 -15.29 9.40 -8.48
CA ASP A 131 -14.99 10.54 -9.36
C ASP A 131 -14.97 11.90 -8.64
N ASN A 132 -15.55 12.00 -7.44
CA ASN A 132 -15.46 13.20 -6.60
C ASN A 132 -14.10 13.37 -5.93
N TYR A 133 -13.26 12.32 -5.92
CA TYR A 133 -11.83 12.40 -5.69
C TYR A 133 -11.12 12.57 -7.04
N LYS A 134 -11.29 13.74 -7.67
CA LYS A 134 -10.39 14.14 -8.77
C LYS A 134 -9.01 14.45 -8.19
N LEU A 135 -8.21 13.41 -7.99
CA LEU A 135 -6.76 13.56 -8.06
C LEU A 135 -6.46 14.02 -9.50
N PHE A 136 -5.91 15.21 -9.62
CA PHE A 136 -5.70 15.90 -10.89
C PHE A 136 -4.77 15.09 -11.81
N TRP A 137 -5.34 14.25 -12.66
CA TRP A 137 -4.66 13.73 -13.84
C TRP A 137 -5.04 14.58 -15.05
N GLY A 138 -4.28 15.65 -15.25
CA GLY A 138 -4.44 16.55 -16.39
C GLY A 138 -3.86 17.92 -16.07
N GLY A 139 -2.76 18.27 -16.73
CA GLY A 139 -2.02 19.51 -16.49
C GLY A 139 -2.90 20.76 -16.62
N GLU A 140 -2.78 21.65 -15.65
CA GLU A 140 -2.18 22.98 -15.80
C GLU A 140 -2.06 23.64 -14.41
N GLN A 141 -0.95 24.33 -14.19
CA GLN A 141 -0.65 25.01 -12.94
C GLN A 141 -1.69 26.09 -12.60
N LYS A 142 -2.13 26.16 -11.34
CA LYS A 142 -1.94 27.30 -10.40
C LYS A 142 -2.88 27.17 -9.18
N PHE A 143 -2.51 27.93 -8.15
CA PHE A 143 -3.29 28.34 -6.95
C PHE A 143 -3.02 27.60 -5.63
N SER A 144 -2.11 28.21 -4.85
CA SER A 144 -2.31 28.72 -3.49
C SER A 144 -3.50 28.16 -2.70
N GLY A 145 -3.20 27.52 -1.57
CA GLY A 145 -4.12 27.43 -0.42
C GLY A 145 -4.97 26.16 -0.39
N MET A 146 -4.56 25.23 0.48
CA MET A 146 -5.36 24.14 1.08
C MET A 146 -6.23 23.30 0.14
N LYS A 147 -5.73 22.11 -0.27
CA LYS A 147 -6.59 20.98 -0.65
C LYS A 147 -6.03 19.64 -0.12
N ARG A 148 -6.92 18.84 0.44
CA ARG A 148 -6.69 17.60 1.21
C ARG A 148 -6.35 16.42 0.27
N PRO A 149 -5.32 15.60 0.52
CA PRO A 149 -4.98 14.47 -0.35
C PRO A 149 -5.32 13.10 0.28
N VAL A 150 -5.76 12.17 -0.58
CA VAL A 150 -5.62 10.71 -0.43
C VAL A 150 -4.13 10.37 -0.43
N ARG A 151 -3.63 9.61 0.57
CA ARG A 151 -2.17 9.47 0.81
C ARG A 151 -1.71 8.02 0.97
N GLY A 152 -0.82 7.63 0.05
CA GLY A 152 0.06 6.47 0.09
C GLY A 152 1.14 6.69 -0.98
N ASP A 153 2.40 6.59 -0.59
CA ASP A 153 3.60 7.13 -1.24
C ASP A 153 3.70 8.68 -1.27
N VAL A 154 4.93 9.13 -1.17
CA VAL A 154 5.38 10.48 -0.88
C VAL A 154 4.84 11.45 -1.93
N ARG A 155 3.77 12.20 -1.58
CA ARG A 155 3.08 13.22 -2.40
C ARG A 155 3.08 12.94 -3.91
N ASP A 156 1.97 12.34 -4.35
CA ASP A 156 1.43 12.47 -5.71
C ASP A 156 2.37 11.94 -6.83
N HIS A 157 1.88 10.95 -7.57
CA HIS A 157 2.49 10.34 -8.77
C HIS A 157 3.55 9.25 -8.55
N THR A 158 3.11 7.98 -8.56
CA THR A 158 3.58 6.96 -9.52
C THR A 158 2.68 5.71 -9.48
N PHE A 159 1.65 5.71 -10.32
CA PHE A 159 0.81 4.54 -10.62
C PHE A 159 1.60 3.50 -11.45
N LEU A 160 1.59 2.24 -11.00
CA LEU A 160 1.61 1.05 -11.89
C LEU A 160 0.68 -0.07 -11.38
N GLY A 161 -0.32 0.27 -10.55
CA GLY A 161 -1.45 -0.62 -10.26
C GLY A 161 -2.70 -0.04 -10.92
N TYR A 162 -3.31 -0.76 -11.86
CA TYR A 162 -4.57 -0.34 -12.47
C TYR A 162 -5.61 0.01 -11.39
N PRO A 163 -6.34 1.12 -11.50
CA PRO A 163 -7.39 1.46 -10.54
C PRO A 163 -8.40 0.32 -10.46
N TYR A 164 -8.62 -0.22 -9.26
CA TYR A 164 -9.69 -1.19 -9.04
C TYR A 164 -11.00 -0.40 -9.02
N ARG A 165 -11.75 -0.47 -10.13
CA ARG A 165 -13.12 0.05 -10.17
C ARG A 165 -14.04 -0.95 -9.50
N CYS A 166 -14.66 -0.56 -8.40
CA CYS A 166 -15.76 -1.35 -7.85
C CYS A 166 -16.92 -1.40 -8.86
N GLY A 167 -17.42 -2.60 -9.12
CA GLY A 167 -18.67 -2.80 -9.87
C GLY A 167 -18.53 -2.97 -11.39
N GLY A 168 -17.31 -3.01 -11.94
CA GLY A 168 -17.06 -3.67 -13.22
C GLY A 168 -16.56 -5.08 -12.95
N GLU A 169 -16.82 -6.04 -13.84
CA GLU A 169 -16.12 -7.33 -13.83
C GLU A 169 -14.65 -7.06 -13.50
N GLY A 170 -14.18 -7.64 -12.39
CA GLY A 170 -12.79 -7.47 -11.99
C GLY A 170 -11.92 -7.70 -13.22
N HIS A 171 -10.77 -7.03 -13.29
CA HIS A 171 -9.69 -7.53 -14.13
C HIS A 171 -9.20 -8.86 -13.52
N GLY A 172 -10.09 -9.86 -13.51
CA GLY A 172 -9.83 -11.24 -13.22
C GLY A 172 -8.78 -11.67 -14.21
N ARG A 173 -7.70 -12.20 -13.65
CA ARG A 173 -6.61 -12.80 -14.41
C ARG A 173 -7.19 -13.60 -15.56
N GLN A 174 -6.94 -13.19 -16.79
CA GLN A 174 -7.15 -14.09 -17.92
C GLN A 174 -6.29 -15.33 -17.66
N ARG A 175 -6.93 -16.42 -17.25
CA ARG A 175 -6.29 -17.74 -17.23
C ARG A 175 -5.90 -18.04 -18.67
N LYS A 176 -4.60 -17.94 -18.99
CA LYS A 176 -4.07 -18.59 -20.19
C LYS A 176 -4.33 -20.09 -20.01
N LYS A 177 -5.33 -20.60 -20.74
CA LYS A 177 -5.50 -22.04 -20.94
C LYS A 177 -4.29 -22.51 -21.75
N GLY A 178 -3.46 -23.33 -21.13
CA GLY A 178 -2.57 -24.26 -21.83
C GLY A 178 -3.27 -25.59 -22.01
#